data_AF-A0A3R6QH53-F1
#
_entry.id   AF-A0A3R6QH53-F1
#
_cell.length_a   1.000
_cell.length_b   1.000
_cell.length_c   1.000
_cell.angle_alpha   90.00
_cell.angle_beta   90.00
_cell.angle_gamma   90.00
#
_symmetry.space_group_name_H-M   'P 1'
#
loop_
_entity.id
_entity.type
_entity.pdbx_description
1 polymer ?
#
loop_
_entity_poly.entity_id
_entity_poly.type
_entity_poly.pdbx_seq_one_letter_code
_entity_poly.pdbx_strand_id
1 'polypeptide(L)'
;MGIEIRKQIATNSPCNKTGDEITVKGSMLHSVGCPQPKPEVFAKIWETSTGACVHAVTGADAYAIQCLPLFPERKKARRGWHGASGKNGSVNNTHLSLEMTEPATIKYVGGATWIETGDGSNTKRHVLATYANAVKLFAEWCSEFGLNPLEDGVIISHHEGNQRGIASNHGDVEHIWNKFGLTMNQFRQDVNKAMRGQVVDTVPTTPVDNSSDDKSSQSVNPLSGTVTVIYEGDDGLNVRKAPSITADVDQVVYNGVYTVVGISADEKWYKLKSGLFITTIPEYVSFKATPEQKQQTAGTGYYRVRKSWNDAGTQIGAFKNQNNAIELCKQNSGYKVFNNDGTEIYPCLKANDNVPFKFQVTISDLRIRKGPGTTYDYWKKNGSPEYTGKNVFTIIDTAEGPGAKIWGLLKSGEKDRDRWISLDEDYGNRL
;
A
#
# COMPACT_ATOMS: atom_id res chain seq x y z
N MET A 1 23.38 -7.53 10.20
CA MET A 1 23.26 -6.10 10.55
C MET A 1 21.95 -5.92 11.29
N GLY A 2 22.01 -5.47 12.55
CA GLY A 2 20.82 -5.19 13.37
C GLY A 2 20.11 -3.90 12.95
N ILE A 3 18.94 -3.65 13.52
CA ILE A 3 18.20 -2.39 13.37
C ILE A 3 18.54 -1.46 14.55
N GLU A 4 18.54 -0.15 14.34
CA GLU A 4 18.65 0.78 15.48
C GLU A 4 17.37 0.69 16.33
N ILE A 5 17.50 0.43 17.64
CA ILE A 5 16.37 0.43 18.58
C ILE A 5 16.45 1.68 19.48
N ARG A 6 15.53 2.61 19.26
CA ARG A 6 15.37 3.82 20.08
C ARG A 6 14.43 3.53 21.23
N LYS A 7 14.87 3.75 22.46
CA LYS A 7 14.03 3.52 23.65
C LYS A 7 13.19 4.77 23.94
N GLN A 8 11.87 4.61 23.86
CA GLN A 8 10.89 5.58 24.32
C GLN A 8 9.82 4.82 25.12
N ILE A 9 10.22 4.35 26.31
CA ILE A 9 9.36 3.52 27.14
C ILE A 9 8.15 4.31 27.60
N ALA A 10 6.96 3.77 27.36
CA ALA A 10 5.66 4.34 27.66
C ALA A 10 5.37 4.33 29.18
N THR A 11 6.12 5.08 29.97
CA THR A 11 6.08 5.03 31.44
C THR A 11 4.75 5.51 32.02
N ASN A 12 4.05 6.42 31.33
CA ASN A 12 2.76 6.92 31.78
C ASN A 12 1.58 6.03 31.37
N SER A 13 1.80 5.04 30.50
CA SER A 13 0.76 4.15 30.00
C SER A 13 0.16 3.32 31.13
N PRO A 14 -1.18 3.32 31.32
CA PRO A 14 -1.86 2.43 32.26
C PRO A 14 -1.45 0.97 32.11
N CYS A 15 -1.26 0.51 30.87
CA CYS A 15 -0.77 -0.83 30.56
C CYS A 15 0.62 -1.11 31.14
N ASN A 16 1.58 -0.20 30.95
CA ASN A 16 2.92 -0.40 31.49
C ASN A 16 2.92 -0.32 33.02
N LYS A 17 2.06 0.55 33.59
CA LYS A 17 1.89 0.73 35.03
C LYS A 17 1.28 -0.46 35.75
N THR A 18 0.58 -1.39 35.06
CA THR A 18 0.04 -2.58 35.75
C THR A 18 1.14 -3.46 36.32
N GLY A 19 2.34 -3.43 35.73
CA GLY A 19 3.45 -4.24 36.22
C GLY A 19 3.39 -5.70 35.79
N ASP A 20 2.42 -6.10 34.95
CA ASP A 20 2.27 -7.48 34.48
C ASP A 20 3.43 -7.89 33.57
N GLU A 21 3.97 -9.10 33.76
CA GLU A 21 4.98 -9.69 32.87
C GLU A 21 4.42 -10.93 32.16
N ILE A 22 4.88 -11.15 30.93
CA ILE A 22 4.63 -12.38 30.17
C ILE A 22 5.90 -13.20 30.07
N THR A 23 5.75 -14.52 30.01
CA THR A 23 6.79 -15.38 29.42
C THR A 23 6.63 -15.32 27.92
N VAL A 24 7.68 -14.88 27.22
CA VAL A 24 7.63 -14.69 25.77
C VAL A 24 7.68 -16.06 25.08
N LYS A 25 6.68 -16.32 24.24
CA LYS A 25 6.57 -17.51 23.39
C LYS A 25 6.66 -17.19 21.90
N GLY A 26 6.55 -15.92 21.53
CA GLY A 26 6.49 -15.50 20.14
C GLY A 26 6.43 -13.99 19.99
N SER A 27 6.20 -13.54 18.77
CA SER A 27 6.00 -12.14 18.39
C SER A 27 4.85 -12.04 17.39
N MET A 28 4.00 -11.04 17.58
CA MET A 28 2.89 -10.72 16.69
C MET A 28 3.23 -9.46 15.89
N LEU A 29 3.09 -9.56 14.58
CA LEU A 29 3.25 -8.44 13.67
C LEU A 29 1.89 -7.77 13.42
N HIS A 30 1.89 -6.45 13.50
CA HIS A 30 0.75 -5.58 13.23
C HIS A 30 1.10 -4.53 12.18
N SER A 31 0.07 -3.90 11.63
CA SER A 31 0.20 -2.58 11.01
C SER A 31 -0.90 -1.66 11.52
N VAL A 32 -0.56 -0.38 11.59
CA VAL A 32 -1.31 0.61 12.38
C VAL A 32 -2.73 0.90 11.87
N GLY A 33 -3.12 0.39 10.70
CA GLY A 33 -4.48 0.47 10.17
C GLY A 33 -4.95 1.89 9.86
N CYS A 34 -4.02 2.82 9.66
CA CYS A 34 -4.32 4.19 9.25
C CYS A 34 -3.12 4.81 8.50
N PRO A 35 -3.36 5.75 7.56
CA PRO A 35 -2.32 6.33 6.70
C PRO A 35 -1.42 7.34 7.45
N GLN A 36 -0.65 6.83 8.41
CA GLN A 36 0.26 7.59 9.26
C GLN A 36 1.66 6.93 9.23
N PRO A 37 2.62 7.52 8.50
CA PRO A 37 3.92 6.89 8.26
C PRO A 37 4.94 7.07 9.39
N LYS A 38 4.66 7.91 10.41
CA LYS A 38 5.65 8.30 11.43
C LYS A 38 5.53 7.48 12.72
N PRO A 39 6.55 6.68 13.10
CA PRO A 39 6.54 5.87 14.33
C PRO A 39 6.35 6.70 15.61
N GLU A 40 6.90 7.91 15.64
CA GLU A 40 6.86 8.82 16.80
C GLU A 40 5.44 9.21 17.18
N VAL A 41 4.53 9.29 16.20
CA VAL A 41 3.12 9.60 16.44
C VAL A 41 2.50 8.53 17.33
N PHE A 42 2.77 7.26 17.04
CA PHE A 42 2.24 6.13 17.81
C PHE A 42 2.94 5.96 19.15
N ALA A 43 4.27 6.09 19.19
CA ALA A 43 5.01 6.07 20.45
C ALA A 43 4.51 7.15 21.43
N LYS A 44 4.18 8.34 20.92
CA LYS A 44 3.55 9.41 21.71
C LYS A 44 2.13 9.07 22.16
N ILE A 45 1.32 8.46 21.29
CA ILE A 45 -0.05 8.04 21.66
C ILE A 45 -0.02 7.00 22.78
N TRP A 46 0.85 5.98 22.68
CA TRP A 46 0.90 4.91 23.68
C TRP A 46 1.50 5.33 25.02
N GLU A 47 2.21 6.45 25.09
CA GLU A 47 2.65 7.04 26.36
C GLU A 47 1.49 7.24 27.33
N THR A 48 0.28 7.53 26.83
CA THR A 48 -0.90 7.79 27.67
C THR A 48 -2.13 6.95 27.32
N SER A 49 -2.05 6.07 26.32
CA SER A 49 -3.20 5.28 25.85
C SER A 49 -3.75 4.34 26.91
N THR A 50 -5.08 4.38 27.12
CA THR A 50 -5.82 3.49 28.01
C THR A 50 -6.34 2.24 27.32
N GLY A 51 -6.26 2.16 25.99
CA GLY A 51 -6.83 1.06 25.20
C GLY A 51 -5.81 0.14 24.55
N ALA A 52 -4.58 0.61 24.35
CA ALA A 52 -3.54 -0.15 23.66
C ALA A 52 -2.13 0.24 24.09
N CYS A 53 -1.22 -0.72 24.03
CA CYS A 53 0.22 -0.55 24.23
C CYS A 53 0.94 -1.69 23.51
N VAL A 54 1.97 -1.36 22.73
CA VAL A 54 2.72 -2.35 21.95
C VAL A 54 4.20 -2.29 22.33
N HIS A 55 4.96 -3.34 22.02
CA HIS A 55 6.36 -3.42 22.43
C HIS A 55 7.26 -2.53 21.59
N ALA A 56 6.98 -2.42 20.29
CA ALA A 56 7.70 -1.52 19.39
C ALA A 56 6.85 -1.03 18.20
N VAL A 57 7.31 0.02 17.55
CA VAL A 57 6.79 0.53 16.26
C VAL A 57 7.94 0.87 15.31
N THR A 58 7.76 0.63 14.01
CA THR A 58 8.76 0.96 12.99
C THR A 58 8.18 1.66 11.77
N GLY A 59 9.05 2.48 11.15
CA GLY A 59 8.77 3.32 10.00
C GLY A 59 9.47 2.82 8.74
N ALA A 60 9.43 3.64 7.69
CA ALA A 60 10.26 3.41 6.50
C ALA A 60 11.76 3.63 6.81
N ASP A 61 12.08 4.56 7.71
CA ASP A 61 13.45 4.78 8.17
C ASP A 61 13.95 3.60 8.99
N ALA A 62 15.25 3.28 8.90
CA ALA A 62 15.85 2.05 9.40
C ALA A 62 16.06 2.00 10.93
N TYR A 63 15.00 2.27 11.71
CA TYR A 63 14.97 2.15 13.17
C TYR A 63 13.61 1.65 13.66
N ALA A 64 13.58 1.19 14.90
CA ALA A 64 12.36 0.91 15.65
C ALA A 64 12.34 1.72 16.95
N ILE A 65 11.16 2.12 17.40
CA ILE A 65 10.96 2.72 18.72
C ILE A 65 10.40 1.65 19.65
N GLN A 66 11.14 1.31 20.70
CA GLN A 66 10.68 0.41 21.75
C GLN A 66 9.86 1.18 22.78
N CYS A 67 8.62 0.74 23.00
CA CYS A 67 7.63 1.39 23.85
C CYS A 67 7.35 0.63 25.16
N LEU A 68 7.66 -0.67 25.25
CA LEU A 68 7.51 -1.44 26.49
C LEU A 68 8.82 -2.13 26.92
N PRO A 69 9.05 -2.31 28.23
CA PRO A 69 10.21 -3.03 28.73
C PRO A 69 10.29 -4.49 28.23
N LEU A 70 11.49 -4.92 27.86
CA LEU A 70 11.85 -6.30 27.52
C LEU A 70 12.86 -6.81 28.55
N PHE A 71 12.79 -8.10 28.87
CA PHE A 71 13.65 -8.78 29.85
C PHE A 71 14.18 -10.11 29.27
N PRO A 72 15.01 -10.07 28.19
CA PRO A 72 15.46 -11.27 27.49
C PRO A 72 16.19 -12.28 28.39
N GLU A 73 16.93 -11.79 29.38
CA GLU A 73 17.69 -12.61 30.33
C GLU A 73 16.81 -13.54 31.17
N ARG A 74 15.52 -13.19 31.32
CA ARG A 74 14.50 -14.01 32.00
C ARG A 74 13.49 -14.60 31.02
N LYS A 75 13.65 -14.38 29.71
CA LYS A 75 12.68 -14.70 28.66
C LYS A 75 11.31 -14.08 28.92
N LYS A 76 11.29 -12.86 29.44
CA LYS A 76 10.07 -12.13 29.80
C LYS A 76 9.97 -10.76 29.13
N ALA A 77 8.77 -10.21 29.12
CA ALA A 77 8.52 -8.83 28.72
C ALA A 77 7.37 -8.24 29.54
N ARG A 78 7.28 -6.91 29.59
CA ARG A 78 6.07 -6.23 30.07
C ARG A 78 4.90 -6.63 29.17
N ARG A 79 3.78 -7.05 29.75
CA ARG A 79 2.57 -7.41 29.02
C ARG A 79 2.03 -6.23 28.20
N GLY A 80 1.93 -6.39 26.88
CA GLY A 80 1.25 -5.44 25.99
C GLY A 80 -0.26 -5.68 25.89
N TRP A 81 -0.99 -4.70 25.40
CA TRP A 81 -2.43 -4.72 25.07
C TRP A 81 -2.55 -4.40 23.59
N HIS A 82 -2.38 -5.44 22.75
CA HIS A 82 -2.16 -5.23 21.32
C HIS A 82 -3.00 -6.16 20.42
N GLY A 83 -3.43 -7.33 20.91
CA GLY A 83 -4.21 -8.29 20.10
C GLY A 83 -5.57 -8.65 20.66
N ALA A 84 -6.04 -7.96 21.71
CA ALA A 84 -7.24 -8.32 22.46
C ALA A 84 -7.28 -9.83 22.84
N SER A 85 -8.47 -10.42 22.90
CA SER A 85 -8.66 -11.84 23.25
C SER A 85 -9.56 -12.52 22.21
N GLY A 86 -9.36 -13.82 22.02
CA GLY A 86 -10.29 -14.70 21.32
C GLY A 86 -10.70 -15.90 22.17
N LYS A 87 -11.47 -16.82 21.56
CA LYS A 87 -12.01 -18.03 22.22
C LYS A 87 -10.96 -18.97 22.83
N ASN A 88 -9.72 -18.91 22.36
CA ASN A 88 -8.60 -19.77 22.75
C ASN A 88 -7.55 -19.02 23.61
N GLY A 89 -7.84 -17.80 24.05
CA GLY A 89 -6.95 -17.00 24.89
C GLY A 89 -6.52 -15.69 24.23
N SER A 90 -5.35 -15.19 24.63
CA SER A 90 -4.85 -13.89 24.20
C SER A 90 -3.35 -13.91 23.95
N VAL A 91 -2.96 -13.40 22.78
CA VAL A 91 -1.57 -13.11 22.43
C VAL A 91 -0.92 -12.09 23.35
N ASN A 92 -1.70 -11.20 23.98
CA ASN A 92 -1.20 -10.26 24.99
C ASN A 92 -0.49 -10.99 26.15
N ASN A 93 -0.81 -12.26 26.40
CA ASN A 93 -0.23 -13.03 27.50
C ASN A 93 1.05 -13.79 27.11
N THR A 94 1.50 -13.70 25.85
CA THR A 94 2.53 -14.61 25.31
C THR A 94 3.44 -14.01 24.24
N HIS A 95 3.01 -12.97 23.51
CA HIS A 95 3.74 -12.45 22.35
C HIS A 95 4.26 -11.04 22.59
N LEU A 96 5.44 -10.76 22.04
CA LEU A 96 5.86 -9.39 21.76
C LEU A 96 5.02 -8.81 20.61
N SER A 97 5.00 -7.49 20.44
CA SER A 97 4.23 -6.84 19.39
C SER A 97 5.01 -5.73 18.71
N LEU A 98 5.02 -5.77 17.38
CA LEU A 98 5.53 -4.70 16.53
C LEU A 98 4.40 -4.16 15.68
N GLU A 99 4.26 -2.84 15.68
CA GLU A 99 3.43 -2.10 14.73
C GLU A 99 4.28 -1.58 13.58
N MET A 100 3.92 -1.93 12.35
CA MET A 100 4.43 -1.23 11.17
C MET A 100 3.53 -0.04 10.88
N THR A 101 4.13 1.14 10.76
CA THR A 101 3.40 2.29 10.20
C THR A 101 2.96 2.01 8.78
N GLU A 102 1.93 2.72 8.33
CA GLU A 102 1.40 2.62 6.97
C GLU A 102 1.62 3.91 6.18
N PRO A 103 1.75 3.84 4.85
CA PRO A 103 2.06 4.99 4.01
C PRO A 103 0.97 6.08 4.07
N ALA A 104 1.37 7.35 3.92
CA ALA A 104 0.41 8.45 3.79
C ALA A 104 -0.37 8.43 2.45
N THR A 105 0.08 7.64 1.49
CA THR A 105 -0.47 7.51 0.13
C THR A 105 -1.57 6.45 0.00
N ILE A 106 -2.17 6.03 1.11
CA ILE A 106 -3.36 5.18 1.10
C ILE A 106 -4.52 5.87 1.81
N LYS A 107 -5.74 5.45 1.49
CA LYS A 107 -6.91 5.78 2.30
C LYS A 107 -7.84 4.59 2.39
N TYR A 108 -8.28 4.29 3.60
CA TYR A 108 -9.26 3.26 3.86
C TYR A 108 -10.65 3.68 3.36
N VAL A 109 -11.32 2.75 2.68
CA VAL A 109 -12.67 2.95 2.11
C VAL A 109 -13.70 1.99 2.72
N GLY A 110 -13.28 1.15 3.65
CA GLY A 110 -14.17 0.27 4.40
C GLY A 110 -13.43 -0.95 4.97
N GLY A 111 -13.44 -1.10 6.29
CA GLY A 111 -12.69 -2.15 6.97
C GLY A 111 -11.21 -2.11 6.58
N ALA A 112 -10.67 -3.27 6.17
CA ALA A 112 -9.29 -3.38 5.72
C ALA A 112 -9.08 -2.99 4.24
N THR A 113 -10.13 -2.54 3.54
CA THR A 113 -10.07 -2.13 2.13
C THR A 113 -9.53 -0.71 2.03
N TRP A 114 -8.54 -0.51 1.17
CA TRP A 114 -7.91 0.79 0.94
C TRP A 114 -7.66 1.04 -0.55
N ILE A 115 -7.62 2.32 -0.91
CA ILE A 115 -7.25 2.79 -2.25
C ILE A 115 -5.92 3.54 -2.21
N GLU A 116 -5.22 3.52 -3.34
CA GLU A 116 -4.00 4.29 -3.55
C GLU A 116 -4.38 5.76 -3.81
N THR A 117 -3.75 6.68 -3.09
CA THR A 117 -3.93 8.14 -3.29
C THR A 117 -2.68 8.79 -3.92
N GLY A 118 -1.54 8.09 -3.90
CA GLY A 118 -0.32 8.43 -4.63
C GLY A 118 -0.25 7.76 -6.00
N ASP A 119 0.94 7.55 -6.55
CA ASP A 119 1.20 6.77 -7.78
C ASP A 119 1.59 5.31 -7.50
N GLY A 120 1.44 4.88 -6.24
CA GLY A 120 1.83 3.55 -5.76
C GLY A 120 3.31 3.36 -5.45
N SER A 121 4.21 4.25 -5.90
CA SER A 121 5.65 4.11 -5.67
C SER A 121 6.01 4.31 -4.19
N ASN A 122 5.43 5.32 -3.54
CA ASN A 122 5.60 5.57 -2.11
C ASN A 122 5.00 4.44 -1.26
N THR A 123 3.78 4.00 -1.60
CA THR A 123 3.12 2.91 -0.89
C THR A 123 3.95 1.64 -0.93
N LYS A 124 4.43 1.25 -2.13
CA LYS A 124 5.30 0.09 -2.30
C LYS A 124 6.57 0.23 -1.47
N ARG A 125 7.20 1.39 -1.54
CA ARG A 125 8.43 1.70 -0.81
C ARG A 125 8.27 1.60 0.69
N HIS A 126 7.26 2.26 1.24
CA HIS A 126 6.98 2.28 2.67
C HIS A 126 6.73 0.87 3.19
N VAL A 127 5.88 0.10 2.50
CA VAL A 127 5.54 -1.28 2.88
C VAL A 127 6.77 -2.19 2.84
N LEU A 128 7.62 -2.08 1.82
CA LEU A 128 8.85 -2.87 1.74
C LEU A 128 9.88 -2.47 2.82
N ALA A 129 9.96 -1.18 3.13
CA ALA A 129 10.88 -0.68 4.15
C ALA A 129 10.45 -1.12 5.57
N THR A 130 9.17 -0.97 5.92
CA THR A 130 8.66 -1.45 7.20
C THR A 130 8.75 -2.97 7.33
N TYR A 131 8.51 -3.72 6.24
CA TYR A 131 8.78 -5.17 6.18
C TYR A 131 10.23 -5.50 6.53
N ALA A 132 11.19 -4.81 5.92
CA ALA A 132 12.61 -5.02 6.17
C ALA A 132 13.02 -4.76 7.61
N ASN A 133 12.48 -3.67 8.18
CA ASN A 133 12.72 -3.29 9.55
C ASN A 133 12.10 -4.30 10.52
N ALA A 134 10.89 -4.76 10.23
CA ALA A 134 10.23 -5.84 10.96
C ALA A 134 11.04 -7.14 10.90
N VAL A 135 11.59 -7.53 9.75
CA VAL A 135 12.45 -8.72 9.62
C VAL A 135 13.66 -8.62 10.55
N LYS A 136 14.35 -7.46 10.56
CA LYS A 136 15.52 -7.23 11.42
C LYS A 136 15.15 -7.29 12.91
N LEU A 137 14.06 -6.62 13.31
CA LEU A 137 13.65 -6.60 14.70
C LEU A 137 13.18 -7.96 15.19
N PHE A 138 12.40 -8.70 14.39
CA PHE A 138 11.96 -10.04 14.76
C PHE A 138 13.14 -11.02 14.82
N ALA A 139 14.16 -10.87 13.97
CA ALA A 139 15.37 -11.66 14.05
C ALA A 139 16.14 -11.40 15.36
N GLU A 140 16.23 -10.13 15.77
CA GLU A 140 16.82 -9.73 17.04
C GLU A 140 16.03 -10.31 18.23
N TRP A 141 14.71 -10.16 18.26
CA TRP A 141 13.87 -10.77 19.29
C TRP A 141 13.94 -12.30 19.32
N CYS A 142 13.93 -12.98 18.16
CA CYS A 142 14.09 -14.43 18.13
C CYS A 142 15.45 -14.86 18.70
N SER A 143 16.53 -14.13 18.40
CA SER A 143 17.85 -14.39 18.96
C SER A 143 17.88 -14.14 20.47
N GLU A 144 17.37 -13.01 20.94
CA GLU A 144 17.39 -12.59 22.35
C GLU A 144 16.56 -13.51 23.26
N PHE A 145 15.39 -13.94 22.79
CA PHE A 145 14.47 -14.79 23.56
C PHE A 145 14.67 -16.30 23.31
N GLY A 146 15.55 -16.66 22.37
CA GLY A 146 15.81 -18.06 22.00
C GLY A 146 14.61 -18.73 21.36
N LEU A 147 13.97 -18.05 20.41
CA LEU A 147 12.79 -18.50 19.69
C LEU A 147 13.16 -19.01 18.29
N ASN A 148 12.49 -20.07 17.82
CA ASN A 148 12.63 -20.54 16.45
C ASN A 148 11.59 -19.84 15.53
N PRO A 149 12.01 -18.94 14.62
CA PRO A 149 11.09 -18.19 13.76
C PRO A 149 10.26 -19.06 12.80
N LEU A 150 10.64 -20.32 12.58
CA LEU A 150 9.93 -21.26 11.72
C LEU A 150 8.95 -22.16 12.50
N GLU A 151 8.95 -22.12 13.83
CA GLU A 151 8.06 -22.92 14.66
C GLU A 151 6.64 -22.34 14.67
N ASP A 152 5.64 -23.22 14.67
CA ASP A 152 4.23 -22.83 14.60
C ASP A 152 3.85 -21.93 15.77
N GLY A 153 3.23 -20.78 15.46
CA GLY A 153 2.80 -19.82 16.46
C GLY A 153 3.89 -18.94 17.07
N VAL A 154 5.17 -19.08 16.69
CA VAL A 154 6.24 -18.19 17.20
C VAL A 154 6.18 -16.81 16.54
N ILE A 155 5.95 -16.75 15.24
CA ILE A 155 5.73 -15.50 14.51
C ILE A 155 4.38 -15.58 13.85
N ILE A 156 3.48 -14.65 14.15
CA ILE A 156 2.12 -14.58 13.59
C ILE A 156 1.74 -13.14 13.24
N SER A 157 0.87 -12.94 12.26
CA SER A 157 0.14 -11.68 12.08
C SER A 157 -1.04 -11.59 13.06
N HIS A 158 -1.62 -10.40 13.21
CA HIS A 158 -2.90 -10.25 13.92
C HIS A 158 -3.98 -11.14 13.32
N HIS A 159 -4.09 -11.14 11.98
CA HIS A 159 -5.01 -11.99 11.23
C HIS A 159 -4.83 -13.49 11.51
N GLU A 160 -3.60 -14.02 11.48
CA GLU A 160 -3.35 -15.42 11.85
C GLU A 160 -3.69 -15.69 13.33
N GLY A 161 -3.45 -14.71 14.22
CA GLY A 161 -3.88 -14.75 15.62
C GLY A 161 -5.40 -14.86 15.76
N ASN A 162 -6.16 -14.15 14.94
CA ASN A 162 -7.62 -14.26 14.89
C ASN A 162 -8.07 -15.66 14.47
N GLN A 163 -7.50 -16.19 13.39
CA GLN A 163 -7.82 -17.51 12.87
C GLN A 163 -7.55 -18.62 13.91
N ARG A 164 -6.50 -18.44 14.73
CA ARG A 164 -6.16 -19.30 15.86
C ARG A 164 -7.07 -19.09 17.08
N GLY A 165 -7.93 -18.08 17.07
CA GLY A 165 -8.82 -17.73 18.18
C GLY A 165 -8.09 -17.12 19.38
N ILE A 166 -6.90 -16.55 19.20
CA ILE A 166 -6.08 -15.96 20.27
C ILE A 166 -5.93 -14.44 20.12
N ALA A 167 -6.62 -13.82 19.18
CA ALA A 167 -6.67 -12.38 18.97
C ALA A 167 -8.04 -11.91 18.44
N SER A 168 -8.29 -10.59 18.46
CA SER A 168 -9.44 -9.93 17.84
C SER A 168 -9.49 -10.14 16.32
N ASN A 169 -10.59 -9.73 15.69
CA ASN A 169 -10.87 -9.94 14.26
C ASN A 169 -10.21 -8.92 13.31
N HIS A 170 -9.06 -8.37 13.69
CA HIS A 170 -8.32 -7.49 12.78
C HIS A 170 -7.61 -8.32 11.69
N GLY A 171 -7.52 -7.72 10.49
CA GLY A 171 -7.01 -8.37 9.28
C GLY A 171 -5.57 -8.01 8.93
N ASP A 172 -4.87 -7.28 9.79
CA ASP A 172 -3.49 -6.88 9.60
C ASP A 172 -2.52 -8.05 9.81
N VAL A 173 -1.43 -8.13 9.05
CA VAL A 173 -0.89 -7.13 8.10
C VAL A 173 -1.24 -7.40 6.64
N GLU A 174 -1.93 -8.52 6.39
CA GLU A 174 -2.16 -9.06 5.05
C GLU A 174 -2.94 -8.10 4.15
N HIS A 175 -3.82 -7.26 4.70
CA HIS A 175 -4.60 -6.28 3.92
C HIS A 175 -3.73 -5.32 3.10
N ILE A 176 -2.56 -4.93 3.62
CA ILE A 176 -1.63 -4.06 2.90
C ILE A 176 -0.56 -4.87 2.17
N TRP A 177 -0.07 -5.95 2.78
CA TRP A 177 0.97 -6.81 2.22
C TRP A 177 0.59 -7.53 0.93
N ASN A 178 -0.66 -8.00 0.81
CA ASN A 178 -1.12 -8.79 -0.33
C ASN A 178 -0.95 -8.05 -1.66
N LYS A 179 -1.09 -6.71 -1.67
CA LYS A 179 -0.90 -5.90 -2.89
C LYS A 179 0.55 -5.94 -3.41
N PHE A 180 1.50 -6.23 -2.54
CA PHE A 180 2.94 -6.24 -2.83
C PHE A 180 3.53 -7.66 -2.87
N GLY A 181 2.70 -8.71 -2.75
CA GLY A 181 3.14 -10.10 -2.79
C GLY A 181 3.93 -10.54 -1.56
N LEU A 182 3.76 -9.84 -0.44
CA LEU A 182 4.37 -10.19 0.85
C LEU A 182 3.46 -11.17 1.60
N THR A 183 4.06 -12.15 2.29
CA THR A 183 3.32 -13.15 3.07
C THR A 183 4.01 -13.42 4.40
N MET A 184 3.24 -13.85 5.40
CA MET A 184 3.78 -14.27 6.69
C MET A 184 4.72 -15.48 6.57
N ASN A 185 4.48 -16.39 5.63
CA ASN A 185 5.39 -17.51 5.37
C ASN A 185 6.76 -17.03 4.88
N GLN A 186 6.79 -16.09 3.93
CA GLN A 186 8.04 -15.49 3.47
C GLN A 186 8.72 -14.71 4.60
N PHE A 187 7.94 -13.95 5.38
CA PHE A 187 8.45 -13.21 6.53
C PHE A 187 9.17 -14.10 7.55
N ARG A 188 8.60 -15.25 7.93
CA ARG A 188 9.26 -16.22 8.81
C ARG A 188 10.59 -16.72 8.24
N GLN A 189 10.64 -17.00 6.94
CA GLN A 189 11.87 -17.42 6.26
C GLN A 189 12.93 -16.32 6.26
N ASP A 190 12.53 -15.07 6.03
CA ASP A 190 13.43 -13.93 6.01
C ASP A 190 13.93 -13.55 7.40
N VAL A 191 13.09 -13.65 8.43
CA VAL A 191 13.51 -13.56 9.83
C VAL A 191 14.53 -14.66 10.16
N ASN A 192 14.28 -15.91 9.76
CA ASN A 192 15.22 -17.00 9.97
C ASN A 192 16.58 -16.76 9.28
N LYS A 193 16.58 -16.23 8.04
CA LYS A 193 17.81 -15.83 7.34
C LYS A 193 18.53 -14.70 8.06
N ALA A 194 17.82 -13.62 8.40
CA ALA A 194 18.37 -12.47 9.10
C ALA A 194 18.96 -12.87 10.46
N MET A 195 18.27 -13.73 11.21
CA MET A 195 18.73 -14.28 12.49
C MET A 195 20.03 -15.08 12.35
N ARG A 196 20.23 -15.72 11.19
CA ARG A 196 21.47 -16.46 10.85
C ARG A 196 22.55 -15.57 10.20
N GLY A 197 22.34 -14.26 10.14
CA GLY A 197 23.26 -13.31 9.51
C GLY A 197 23.34 -13.43 7.98
N GLN A 198 22.38 -14.11 7.35
CA GLN A 198 22.33 -14.28 5.90
C GLN A 198 21.74 -13.03 5.22
N VAL A 199 22.08 -12.84 3.94
CA VAL A 199 21.46 -11.79 3.12
C VAL A 199 19.99 -12.14 2.89
N VAL A 200 19.12 -11.14 3.09
CA VAL A 200 17.69 -11.23 2.84
C VAL A 200 17.40 -10.48 1.53
N ASP A 201 17.33 -11.23 0.43
CA ASP A 201 17.18 -10.68 -0.93
C ASP A 201 15.77 -10.19 -1.26
N THR A 202 14.83 -10.31 -0.33
CA THR A 202 13.42 -9.96 -0.53
C THR A 202 13.12 -8.47 -0.37
N VAL A 203 14.13 -7.66 -0.02
CA VAL A 203 14.02 -6.21 0.18
C VAL A 203 15.19 -5.48 -0.51
N PRO A 204 14.96 -4.33 -1.17
CA PRO A 204 16.03 -3.46 -1.65
C PRO A 204 17.03 -3.07 -0.54
N THR A 205 18.33 -3.11 -0.83
CA THR A 205 19.43 -2.85 0.12
C THR A 205 19.65 -1.38 0.47
N THR A 206 18.97 -0.46 -0.22
CA THR A 206 19.15 0.98 -0.04
C THR A 206 18.02 1.54 0.85
N PRO A 207 18.33 2.18 2.00
CA PRO A 207 17.36 2.97 2.75
C PRO A 207 16.74 4.02 1.83
N VAL A 208 15.43 4.21 1.90
CA VAL A 208 14.76 5.01 0.88
C VAL A 208 14.64 6.46 1.30
N ASP A 209 15.20 7.34 0.46
CA ASP A 209 15.06 8.77 0.55
C ASP A 209 13.62 9.19 0.19
N ASN A 210 12.87 9.70 1.16
CA ASN A 210 11.51 10.20 0.97
C ASN A 210 11.46 11.65 0.46
N SER A 211 12.61 12.32 0.29
CA SER A 211 12.66 13.68 -0.24
C SER A 211 12.20 13.76 -1.71
N SER A 212 12.29 12.65 -2.47
CA SER A 212 11.85 12.58 -3.87
C SER A 212 10.33 12.71 -4.07
N ASP A 213 9.56 12.39 -3.03
CA ASP A 213 8.09 12.31 -3.06
C ASP A 213 7.45 13.59 -2.55
N ASP A 214 8.25 14.50 -1.99
CA ASP A 214 7.81 15.85 -1.72
C ASP A 214 7.64 16.61 -3.04
N LYS A 215 6.42 16.59 -3.56
CA LYS A 215 6.02 17.40 -4.72
C LYS A 215 5.56 18.80 -4.31
N SER A 216 5.86 19.28 -3.10
CA SER A 216 5.42 20.60 -2.64
C SER A 216 5.87 21.74 -3.56
N SER A 217 6.98 21.56 -4.29
CA SER A 217 7.51 22.54 -5.25
C SER A 217 7.00 22.36 -6.68
N GLN A 218 6.07 21.44 -6.94
CA GLN A 218 5.57 21.21 -8.30
C GLN A 218 4.81 22.45 -8.83
N SER A 219 4.88 22.66 -10.15
CA SER A 219 4.17 23.77 -10.78
C SER A 219 2.65 23.59 -10.65
N VAL A 220 1.93 24.72 -10.64
CA VAL A 220 0.47 24.73 -10.65
C VAL A 220 0.00 25.35 -11.95
N ASN A 221 -0.78 24.58 -12.70
CA ASN A 221 -1.39 25.01 -13.94
C ASN A 221 -2.70 25.77 -13.67
N PRO A 222 -3.05 26.78 -14.47
CA PRO A 222 -4.33 27.46 -14.35
C PRO A 222 -5.51 26.49 -14.53
N LEU A 223 -6.47 26.55 -13.61
CA LEU A 223 -7.74 25.84 -13.68
C LEU A 223 -8.77 26.61 -12.85
N SER A 224 -9.89 26.99 -13.47
CA SER A 224 -10.93 27.77 -12.79
C SER A 224 -12.21 26.97 -12.58
N GLY A 225 -12.71 26.95 -11.35
CA GLY A 225 -13.96 26.27 -11.02
C GLY A 225 -14.27 26.25 -9.53
N THR A 226 -15.15 25.33 -9.13
CA THR A 226 -15.45 25.03 -7.73
C THR A 226 -15.26 23.54 -7.46
N VAL A 227 -14.82 23.21 -6.25
CA VAL A 227 -14.73 21.84 -5.76
C VAL A 227 -15.62 21.68 -4.53
N THR A 228 -16.54 20.73 -4.57
CA THR A 228 -17.44 20.37 -3.47
C THR A 228 -16.88 19.16 -2.75
N VAL A 229 -16.76 19.21 -1.43
CA VAL A 229 -16.42 18.03 -0.63
C VAL A 229 -17.65 17.15 -0.54
N ILE A 230 -17.53 15.91 -1.03
CA ILE A 230 -18.59 14.90 -1.01
C ILE A 230 -18.22 13.68 -0.13
N TYR A 231 -17.03 13.71 0.47
CA TYR A 231 -16.59 12.69 1.42
C TYR A 231 -17.37 12.80 2.74
N GLU A 232 -17.96 11.69 3.19
CA GLU A 232 -18.81 11.65 4.40
C GLU A 232 -18.15 10.93 5.59
N GLY A 233 -16.89 10.49 5.49
CA GLY A 233 -16.22 9.79 6.59
C GLY A 233 -15.91 10.69 7.79
N ASP A 234 -16.01 10.12 8.99
CA ASP A 234 -15.83 10.80 10.29
C ASP A 234 -14.40 11.36 10.50
N ASP A 235 -13.42 10.92 9.70
CA ASP A 235 -12.05 11.43 9.68
C ASP A 235 -11.88 12.70 8.85
N GLY A 236 -12.89 13.08 8.06
CA GLY A 236 -12.89 14.27 7.22
C GLY A 236 -11.84 14.23 6.10
N LEU A 237 -11.66 15.38 5.44
CA LEU A 237 -10.75 15.52 4.30
C LEU A 237 -9.65 16.53 4.60
N ASN A 238 -8.40 16.10 4.46
CA ASN A 238 -7.23 16.95 4.68
C ASN A 238 -7.09 18.01 3.58
N VAL A 239 -6.95 19.27 3.99
CA VAL A 239 -6.53 20.41 3.18
C VAL A 239 -5.11 20.77 3.60
N ARG A 240 -4.20 20.84 2.62
CA ARG A 240 -2.74 20.91 2.86
C ARG A 240 -2.14 22.24 2.43
N LYS A 241 -0.98 22.56 2.99
CA LYS A 241 -0.25 23.80 2.70
C LYS A 241 0.46 23.80 1.35
N ALA A 242 0.71 22.62 0.78
CA ALA A 242 1.37 22.45 -0.52
C ALA A 242 0.76 21.25 -1.28
N PRO A 243 0.92 21.16 -2.62
CA PRO A 243 0.35 20.08 -3.44
C PRO A 243 1.16 18.79 -3.30
N SER A 244 1.25 18.27 -2.08
CA SER A 244 1.93 17.02 -1.80
C SER A 244 1.23 16.31 -0.67
N ILE A 245 1.16 14.98 -0.76
CA ILE A 245 0.60 14.14 0.29
C ILE A 245 1.45 14.18 1.58
N THR A 246 2.73 14.51 1.44
CA THR A 246 3.68 14.67 2.55
C THR A 246 3.65 16.08 3.15
N ALA A 247 3.00 17.05 2.48
CA ALA A 247 2.90 18.41 2.97
C ALA A 247 2.03 18.47 4.23
N ASP A 248 2.36 19.42 5.11
CA ASP A 248 1.60 19.68 6.32
C ASP A 248 0.12 19.87 6.02
N VAL A 249 -0.72 19.19 6.82
CA VAL A 249 -2.15 19.43 6.87
C VAL A 249 -2.36 20.76 7.57
N ASP A 250 -3.06 21.68 6.89
CA ASP A 250 -3.48 22.95 7.47
C ASP A 250 -4.76 22.76 8.27
N GLN A 251 -5.73 22.04 7.69
CA GLN A 251 -7.03 21.80 8.29
C GLN A 251 -7.67 20.52 7.75
N VAL A 252 -8.66 20.03 8.49
CA VAL A 252 -9.53 18.92 8.09
C VAL A 252 -10.92 19.48 7.86
N VAL A 253 -11.54 19.17 6.71
CA VAL A 253 -12.87 19.65 6.32
C VAL A 253 -13.83 18.50 6.12
N TYR A 254 -15.08 18.66 6.54
CA TYR A 254 -16.10 17.60 6.50
C TYR A 254 -17.15 17.82 5.42
N ASN A 255 -17.30 19.05 4.95
CA ASN A 255 -18.19 19.46 3.89
C ASN A 255 -17.71 20.82 3.35
N GLY A 256 -18.34 21.30 2.29
CA GLY A 256 -18.14 22.66 1.79
C GLY A 256 -17.87 22.73 0.29
N VAL A 257 -17.96 23.95 -0.23
CA VAL A 257 -17.68 24.27 -1.63
C VAL A 257 -16.57 25.31 -1.67
N TYR A 258 -15.48 24.99 -2.35
CA TYR A 258 -14.27 25.81 -2.40
C TYR A 258 -14.02 26.29 -3.82
N THR A 259 -13.53 27.53 -3.97
CA THR A 259 -13.11 28.05 -5.28
C THR A 259 -11.75 27.49 -5.65
N VAL A 260 -11.65 26.90 -6.83
CA VAL A 260 -10.42 26.37 -7.43
C VAL A 260 -9.84 27.41 -8.40
N VAL A 261 -8.55 27.67 -8.27
CA VAL A 261 -7.79 28.62 -9.10
C VAL A 261 -6.61 27.97 -9.82
N GLY A 262 -6.37 26.68 -9.59
CA GLY A 262 -5.32 25.93 -10.27
C GLY A 262 -5.39 24.44 -9.98
N ILE A 263 -4.54 23.70 -10.67
CA ILE A 263 -4.33 22.27 -10.46
C ILE A 263 -2.83 21.97 -10.51
N SER A 264 -2.35 21.11 -9.62
CA SER A 264 -0.95 20.68 -9.59
C SER A 264 -0.53 20.02 -10.91
N ALA A 265 0.78 20.02 -11.20
CA ALA A 265 1.33 19.46 -12.44
C ALA A 265 0.99 17.98 -12.63
N ASP A 266 0.95 17.22 -11.53
CA ASP A 266 0.52 15.82 -11.48
C ASP A 266 -1.00 15.63 -11.52
N GLU A 267 -1.79 16.71 -11.54
CA GLU A 267 -3.24 16.74 -11.49
C GLU A 267 -3.88 16.07 -10.25
N LYS A 268 -3.12 15.87 -9.17
CA LYS A 268 -3.59 15.23 -7.92
C LYS A 268 -4.14 16.22 -6.88
N TRP A 269 -3.90 17.52 -7.06
CA TRP A 269 -4.29 18.56 -6.12
C TRP A 269 -4.94 19.76 -6.82
N TYR A 270 -6.13 20.14 -6.40
CA TYR A 270 -6.71 21.45 -6.70
C TYR A 270 -6.11 22.51 -5.80
N LYS A 271 -5.64 23.61 -6.39
CA LYS A 271 -5.26 24.82 -5.66
C LYS A 271 -6.50 25.65 -5.37
N LEU A 272 -6.76 25.89 -4.09
CA LEU A 272 -7.88 26.69 -3.63
C LEU A 272 -7.54 28.18 -3.68
N LYS A 273 -8.55 29.05 -3.76
CA LYS A 273 -8.38 30.52 -3.69
C LYS A 273 -7.67 30.98 -2.42
N SER A 274 -7.75 30.21 -1.33
CA SER A 274 -7.00 30.44 -0.09
C SER A 274 -5.48 30.25 -0.22
N GLY A 275 -5.02 29.62 -1.31
CA GLY A 275 -3.62 29.21 -1.49
C GLY A 275 -3.33 27.78 -1.04
N LEU A 276 -4.27 27.13 -0.34
CA LEU A 276 -4.16 25.75 0.13
C LEU A 276 -4.51 24.74 -0.99
N PHE A 277 -4.30 23.46 -0.70
CA PHE A 277 -4.48 22.36 -1.66
C PHE A 277 -5.42 21.29 -1.13
N ILE A 278 -6.32 20.83 -1.99
CA ILE A 278 -7.25 19.73 -1.71
C ILE A 278 -7.13 18.69 -2.82
N THR A 279 -7.32 17.42 -2.48
CA THR A 279 -7.17 16.31 -3.44
C THR A 279 -8.15 16.39 -4.61
N THR A 280 -7.80 15.78 -5.74
CA THR A 280 -8.67 15.63 -6.93
C THR A 280 -9.44 14.30 -6.98
N ILE A 281 -9.31 13.45 -5.95
CA ILE A 281 -9.94 12.12 -5.86
C ILE A 281 -11.48 12.26 -5.98
N PRO A 282 -12.10 11.71 -7.05
CA PRO A 282 -13.53 11.90 -7.33
C PRO A 282 -14.47 11.35 -6.26
N GLU A 283 -14.03 10.36 -5.49
CA GLU A 283 -14.78 9.80 -4.35
C GLU A 283 -14.84 10.77 -3.16
N TYR A 284 -13.94 11.76 -3.11
CA TYR A 284 -13.88 12.71 -2.00
C TYR A 284 -14.39 14.09 -2.38
N VAL A 285 -14.23 14.46 -3.65
CA VAL A 285 -14.61 15.76 -4.14
C VAL A 285 -15.27 15.73 -5.51
N SER A 286 -16.20 16.65 -5.73
CA SER A 286 -16.84 16.89 -7.02
C SER A 286 -16.39 18.24 -7.57
N PHE A 287 -15.68 18.25 -8.71
CA PHE A 287 -15.23 19.47 -9.37
C PHE A 287 -16.21 19.94 -10.45
N LYS A 288 -16.42 21.26 -10.50
CA LYS A 288 -17.24 21.95 -11.50
C LYS A 288 -16.47 23.14 -12.08
N ALA A 289 -16.00 23.01 -13.32
CA ALA A 289 -15.36 24.10 -14.05
C ALA A 289 -16.31 25.28 -14.32
N THR A 290 -15.76 26.50 -14.39
CA THR A 290 -16.52 27.69 -14.83
C THR A 290 -16.92 27.58 -16.31
N PRO A 291 -17.94 28.32 -16.77
CA PRO A 291 -18.33 28.34 -18.19
C PRO A 291 -17.17 28.71 -19.12
N GLU A 292 -16.36 29.70 -18.74
CA GLU A 292 -15.20 30.17 -19.52
C GLU A 292 -14.13 29.08 -19.61
N GLN A 293 -13.84 28.44 -18.47
CA GLN A 293 -12.91 27.31 -18.43
C GLN A 293 -13.39 26.17 -19.34
N LYS A 294 -14.69 25.85 -19.30
CA LYS A 294 -15.29 24.82 -20.17
C LYS A 294 -15.14 25.16 -21.64
N GLN A 295 -15.38 26.42 -22.04
CA GLN A 295 -15.20 26.87 -23.42
C GLN A 295 -13.74 26.77 -23.86
N GLN A 296 -12.80 27.21 -23.02
CA GLN A 296 -11.37 27.16 -23.31
C GLN A 296 -10.84 25.73 -23.50
N THR A 297 -11.42 24.76 -22.79
CA THR A 297 -11.00 23.34 -22.82
C THR A 297 -11.90 22.44 -23.67
N ALA A 298 -12.82 23.02 -24.44
CA ALA A 298 -13.74 22.24 -25.25
C ALA A 298 -12.97 21.42 -26.31
N GLY A 299 -13.10 20.09 -26.25
CA GLY A 299 -12.71 19.18 -27.33
C GLY A 299 -11.23 18.84 -27.52
N THR A 300 -10.30 19.31 -26.68
CA THR A 300 -8.87 19.04 -26.89
C THR A 300 -8.11 18.57 -25.64
N GLY A 301 -7.27 17.56 -25.81
CA GLY A 301 -6.22 17.14 -24.87
C GLY A 301 -6.64 16.36 -23.61
N TYR A 302 -7.88 15.87 -23.48
CA TYR A 302 -8.32 15.15 -22.28
C TYR A 302 -8.56 13.65 -22.51
N TYR A 303 -8.10 12.86 -21.55
CA TYR A 303 -8.46 11.46 -21.36
C TYR A 303 -9.64 11.37 -20.40
N ARG A 304 -10.74 10.76 -20.84
CA ARG A 304 -12.03 10.73 -20.12
C ARG A 304 -12.30 9.36 -19.54
N VAL A 305 -12.66 9.30 -18.27
CA VAL A 305 -12.99 8.06 -17.57
C VAL A 305 -14.51 7.91 -17.53
N ARG A 306 -15.05 6.93 -18.25
CA ARG A 306 -16.51 6.68 -18.43
C ARG A 306 -16.80 5.20 -18.53
N LYS A 307 -18.04 4.75 -18.28
CA LYS A 307 -18.43 3.35 -18.58
C LYS A 307 -18.54 3.09 -20.08
N SER A 308 -18.98 4.11 -20.82
CA SER A 308 -19.09 4.08 -22.28
C SER A 308 -18.83 5.48 -22.85
N TRP A 309 -18.24 5.57 -24.03
CA TRP A 309 -18.07 6.85 -24.73
C TRP A 309 -19.41 7.55 -24.97
N ASN A 310 -20.42 6.76 -25.39
CA ASN A 310 -21.76 7.23 -25.74
C ASN A 310 -22.61 7.60 -24.52
N ASP A 311 -22.16 7.27 -23.31
CA ASP A 311 -22.83 7.61 -22.06
C ASP A 311 -22.01 8.63 -21.27
N ALA A 312 -22.08 9.89 -21.70
CA ALA A 312 -21.39 10.99 -21.06
C ALA A 312 -21.82 11.22 -19.60
N GLY A 313 -23.02 10.75 -19.21
CA GLY A 313 -23.52 10.86 -17.83
C GLY A 313 -22.72 10.00 -16.85
N THR A 314 -22.04 8.97 -17.34
CA THR A 314 -21.16 8.12 -16.53
C THR A 314 -19.74 8.68 -16.40
N GLN A 315 -19.46 9.93 -16.73
CA GLN A 315 -18.09 10.43 -16.60
C GLN A 315 -17.71 10.70 -15.14
N ILE A 316 -16.67 10.01 -14.66
CA ILE A 316 -16.11 10.19 -13.32
C ILE A 316 -14.78 10.97 -13.31
N GLY A 317 -14.18 11.20 -14.48
CA GLY A 317 -12.95 11.99 -14.57
C GLY A 317 -12.60 12.44 -15.98
N ALA A 318 -11.80 13.50 -16.07
CA ALA A 318 -11.17 13.99 -17.28
C ALA A 318 -9.79 14.59 -16.94
N PHE A 319 -8.73 14.01 -17.51
CA PHE A 319 -7.34 14.33 -17.16
C PHE A 319 -6.54 14.69 -18.41
N LYS A 320 -5.59 15.62 -18.35
CA LYS A 320 -4.66 15.81 -19.47
C LYS A 320 -3.59 14.74 -19.48
N ASN A 321 -3.25 14.20 -18.30
CA ASN A 321 -2.33 13.09 -18.18
C ASN A 321 -3.06 11.74 -18.33
N GLN A 322 -2.63 10.93 -19.30
CA GLN A 322 -3.19 9.60 -19.56
C GLN A 322 -3.15 8.68 -18.35
N ASN A 323 -2.04 8.68 -17.61
CA ASN A 323 -1.82 7.75 -16.50
C ASN A 323 -2.76 8.04 -15.34
N ASN A 324 -3.08 9.31 -15.09
CA ASN A 324 -4.07 9.68 -14.07
C ASN A 324 -5.47 9.17 -14.41
N ALA A 325 -5.86 9.26 -15.68
CA ALA A 325 -7.13 8.71 -16.14
C ALA A 325 -7.18 7.18 -15.98
N ILE A 326 -6.08 6.49 -16.31
CA ILE A 326 -5.95 5.03 -16.12
C ILE A 326 -5.99 4.66 -14.64
N GLU A 327 -5.33 5.42 -13.78
CA GLU A 327 -5.32 5.19 -12.33
C GLU A 327 -6.72 5.30 -11.74
N LEU A 328 -7.46 6.37 -12.07
CA LEU A 328 -8.87 6.49 -11.66
C LEU A 328 -9.71 5.33 -12.18
N CYS A 329 -9.50 4.93 -13.44
CA CYS A 329 -10.22 3.82 -14.06
C CYS A 329 -9.96 2.49 -13.37
N LYS A 330 -8.72 2.21 -12.94
CA LYS A 330 -8.35 0.98 -12.20
C LYS A 330 -9.03 0.87 -10.84
N GLN A 331 -9.30 2.01 -10.20
CA GLN A 331 -9.97 2.07 -8.91
C GLN A 331 -11.48 1.89 -9.03
N ASN A 332 -12.02 2.04 -10.25
CA ASN A 332 -13.46 2.06 -10.51
C ASN A 332 -13.83 0.96 -11.53
N SER A 333 -14.16 -0.22 -11.03
CA SER A 333 -14.53 -1.38 -11.87
C SER A 333 -15.68 -1.04 -12.85
N GLY A 334 -15.54 -1.50 -14.09
CA GLY A 334 -16.53 -1.26 -15.16
C GLY A 334 -16.40 0.09 -15.87
N TYR A 335 -15.41 0.91 -15.50
CA TYR A 335 -15.05 2.12 -16.25
C TYR A 335 -13.94 1.84 -17.26
N LYS A 336 -13.80 2.78 -18.19
CA LYS A 336 -12.85 2.78 -19.31
C LYS A 336 -12.28 4.19 -19.48
N VAL A 337 -11.10 4.28 -20.08
CA VAL A 337 -10.50 5.57 -20.46
C VAL A 337 -10.62 5.77 -21.96
N PHE A 338 -11.07 6.94 -22.37
CA PHE A 338 -11.23 7.33 -23.77
C PHE A 338 -10.37 8.55 -24.10
N ASN A 339 -9.76 8.60 -25.28
CA ASN A 339 -9.12 9.82 -25.79
C ASN A 339 -10.17 10.81 -26.35
N ASN A 340 -9.74 11.93 -26.94
CA ASN A 340 -10.66 12.95 -27.47
C ASN A 340 -11.51 12.45 -28.65
N ASP A 341 -11.02 11.46 -29.40
CA ASP A 341 -11.73 10.87 -30.54
C ASP A 341 -12.78 9.83 -30.09
N GLY A 342 -12.89 9.58 -28.79
CA GLY A 342 -13.72 8.51 -28.24
C GLY A 342 -13.14 7.13 -28.41
N THR A 343 -11.85 7.03 -28.75
CA THR A 343 -11.14 5.76 -28.79
C THR A 343 -10.87 5.32 -27.35
N GLU A 344 -11.32 4.11 -27.01
CA GLU A 344 -10.98 3.44 -25.75
C GLU A 344 -9.47 3.16 -25.71
N ILE A 345 -8.77 3.76 -24.77
CA ILE A 345 -7.33 3.58 -24.54
C ILE A 345 -7.03 2.73 -23.31
N TYR A 346 -8.02 2.51 -22.44
CA TYR A 346 -7.93 1.59 -21.31
C TYR A 346 -9.30 0.94 -21.01
N PRO A 347 -9.35 -0.39 -20.76
CA PRO A 347 -8.23 -1.33 -20.87
C PRO A 347 -7.72 -1.41 -22.32
N CYS A 348 -6.39 -1.38 -22.49
CA CYS A 348 -5.75 -1.35 -23.81
C CYS A 348 -5.88 -2.68 -24.57
N LEU A 349 -6.30 -3.73 -23.86
CA LEU A 349 -6.59 -5.06 -24.38
C LEU A 349 -7.90 -5.52 -23.75
N LYS A 350 -8.86 -5.95 -24.59
CA LYS A 350 -10.10 -6.50 -24.06
C LYS A 350 -9.78 -7.82 -23.36
N ALA A 351 -10.26 -7.98 -22.13
CA ALA A 351 -10.07 -9.17 -21.30
C ALA A 351 -10.73 -10.46 -21.86
N ASN A 352 -11.22 -10.45 -23.11
CA ASN A 352 -11.98 -11.54 -23.73
C ASN A 352 -11.82 -11.62 -25.26
N ASP A 353 -10.78 -11.01 -25.84
CA ASP A 353 -10.45 -11.31 -27.23
C ASP A 353 -9.83 -12.72 -27.25
N ASN A 354 -10.66 -13.77 -27.41
CA ASN A 354 -10.28 -15.18 -27.57
C ASN A 354 -9.37 -15.44 -28.81
N VAL A 355 -8.74 -14.39 -29.34
CA VAL A 355 -7.87 -14.39 -30.49
C VAL A 355 -6.44 -14.24 -29.99
N PRO A 356 -5.61 -15.30 -30.09
CA PRO A 356 -4.21 -15.20 -29.74
C PRO A 356 -3.50 -14.09 -30.51
N PHE A 357 -2.60 -13.37 -29.84
CA PHE A 357 -1.79 -12.32 -30.46
C PHE A 357 -0.32 -12.42 -30.05
N LYS A 358 0.54 -11.69 -30.75
CA LYS A 358 1.96 -11.64 -30.45
C LYS A 358 2.27 -10.44 -29.56
N PHE A 359 3.13 -10.64 -28.56
CA PHE A 359 3.61 -9.59 -27.67
C PHE A 359 5.13 -9.66 -27.60
N GLN A 360 5.80 -8.56 -27.94
CA GLN A 360 7.23 -8.41 -27.86
C GLN A 360 7.62 -7.89 -26.48
N VAL A 361 8.27 -8.71 -25.67
CA VAL A 361 8.88 -8.30 -24.41
C VAL A 361 10.25 -7.69 -24.68
N THR A 362 10.49 -6.48 -24.17
CA THR A 362 11.70 -5.69 -24.45
C THR A 362 12.69 -5.64 -23.27
N ILE A 363 12.28 -6.13 -22.09
CA ILE A 363 13.10 -6.24 -20.87
C ILE A 363 13.58 -7.67 -20.63
N SER A 364 14.71 -7.83 -19.93
CA SER A 364 15.33 -9.15 -19.72
C SER A 364 14.77 -9.94 -18.54
N ASP A 365 14.09 -9.28 -17.61
CA ASP A 365 13.79 -9.78 -16.27
C ASP A 365 12.28 -9.80 -15.93
N LEU A 366 11.41 -9.70 -16.94
CA LEU A 366 9.96 -9.81 -16.74
C LEU A 366 9.59 -11.19 -16.17
N ARG A 367 8.97 -11.20 -14.99
CA ARG A 367 8.63 -12.43 -14.25
C ARG A 367 7.38 -13.13 -14.78
N ILE A 368 7.39 -14.46 -14.72
CA ILE A 368 6.25 -15.32 -15.06
C ILE A 368 5.52 -15.74 -13.78
N ARG A 369 4.18 -15.68 -13.76
CA ARG A 369 3.34 -16.01 -12.60
C ARG A 369 2.33 -17.12 -12.88
N LYS A 370 1.94 -17.83 -11.81
CA LYS A 370 0.95 -18.91 -11.85
C LYS A 370 -0.50 -18.46 -12.08
N GLY A 371 -0.74 -17.16 -12.13
CA GLY A 371 -2.06 -16.59 -12.37
C GLY A 371 -1.97 -15.10 -12.73
N PRO A 372 -3.10 -14.51 -13.16
CA PRO A 372 -3.16 -13.12 -13.57
C PRO A 372 -3.19 -12.21 -12.34
N GLY A 373 -2.02 -11.88 -11.81
CA GLY A 373 -1.89 -10.99 -10.65
C GLY A 373 -0.61 -11.18 -9.87
N THR A 374 -0.13 -10.11 -9.23
CA THR A 374 1.02 -10.18 -8.31
C THR A 374 0.76 -10.99 -7.05
N THR A 375 -0.50 -11.30 -6.74
CA THR A 375 -0.93 -12.19 -5.65
C THR A 375 -0.68 -13.68 -5.95
N TYR A 376 -0.43 -14.03 -7.21
CA TYR A 376 -0.06 -15.40 -7.59
C TYR A 376 1.45 -15.61 -7.48
N ASP A 377 1.82 -16.78 -6.97
CA ASP A 377 3.19 -17.27 -6.91
C ASP A 377 3.90 -17.17 -8.27
N TYR A 378 5.22 -17.01 -8.23
CA TYR A 378 6.03 -17.14 -9.44
C TYR A 378 5.93 -18.55 -10.02
N TRP A 379 5.89 -18.62 -11.35
CA TRP A 379 6.17 -19.87 -12.04
C TRP A 379 7.66 -20.18 -11.89
N LYS A 380 7.96 -21.41 -11.48
CA LYS A 380 9.33 -21.82 -11.14
C LYS A 380 9.81 -22.91 -12.08
N LYS A 381 11.02 -22.73 -12.61
CA LYS A 381 11.78 -23.77 -13.32
C LYS A 381 12.89 -24.25 -12.41
N ASN A 382 12.94 -25.56 -12.15
CA ASN A 382 13.94 -26.15 -11.26
C ASN A 382 14.03 -25.45 -9.88
N GLY A 383 12.89 -25.10 -9.30
CA GLY A 383 12.80 -24.45 -7.99
C GLY A 383 13.07 -22.94 -7.98
N SER A 384 13.50 -22.33 -9.09
CA SER A 384 13.80 -20.90 -9.19
C SER A 384 12.74 -20.14 -9.98
N PRO A 385 12.32 -18.93 -9.56
CA PRO A 385 11.42 -18.09 -10.35
C PRO A 385 11.99 -17.81 -11.75
N GLU A 386 11.18 -18.04 -12.78
CA GLU A 386 11.57 -17.82 -14.18
C GLU A 386 11.30 -16.37 -14.61
N TYR A 387 12.04 -15.90 -15.60
CA TYR A 387 11.79 -14.67 -16.35
C TYR A 387 11.65 -14.98 -17.85
N THR A 388 10.93 -14.15 -18.58
CA THR A 388 10.71 -14.35 -20.02
C THR A 388 11.97 -14.15 -20.84
N GLY A 389 12.82 -13.20 -20.44
CA GLY A 389 13.82 -12.61 -21.34
C GLY A 389 13.19 -11.72 -22.42
N LYS A 390 14.05 -11.06 -23.20
CA LYS A 390 13.63 -10.28 -24.38
C LYS A 390 13.26 -11.23 -25.51
N ASN A 391 11.99 -11.33 -25.86
CA ASN A 391 11.53 -12.20 -26.93
C ASN A 391 10.10 -11.83 -27.39
N VAL A 392 9.62 -12.47 -28.44
CA VAL A 392 8.23 -12.39 -28.91
C VAL A 392 7.47 -13.62 -28.44
N PHE A 393 6.39 -13.40 -27.68
CA PHE A 393 5.54 -14.44 -27.12
C PHE A 393 4.17 -14.46 -27.80
N THR A 394 3.56 -15.64 -27.86
CA THR A 394 2.12 -15.76 -28.18
C THR A 394 1.32 -15.67 -26.89
N ILE A 395 0.45 -14.68 -26.79
CA ILE A 395 -0.55 -14.54 -25.74
C ILE A 395 -1.83 -15.22 -26.22
N ILE A 396 -2.40 -16.10 -25.40
CA ILE A 396 -3.61 -16.87 -25.75
C ILE A 396 -4.84 -16.52 -24.94
N ASP A 397 -4.65 -15.80 -23.82
CA ASP A 397 -5.74 -15.30 -23.00
C ASP A 397 -5.27 -14.07 -22.25
N THR A 398 -6.21 -13.24 -21.82
CA THR A 398 -5.95 -12.04 -21.02
C THR A 398 -6.86 -11.99 -19.81
N ALA A 399 -6.38 -11.39 -18.72
CA ALA A 399 -7.19 -11.23 -17.52
C ALA A 399 -6.76 -10.00 -16.73
N GLU A 400 -7.73 -9.40 -16.03
CA GLU A 400 -7.46 -8.39 -15.02
C GLU A 400 -6.83 -9.02 -13.78
N GLY A 401 -5.96 -8.27 -13.12
CA GLY A 401 -5.27 -8.77 -11.94
C GLY A 401 -4.34 -7.75 -11.31
N PRO A 402 -4.10 -7.80 -9.98
CA PRO A 402 -3.23 -6.86 -9.29
C PRO A 402 -1.83 -6.76 -9.93
N GLY A 403 -1.27 -5.55 -10.00
CA GLY A 403 0.12 -5.32 -10.39
C GLY A 403 0.44 -5.27 -11.90
N ALA A 404 -0.57 -5.24 -12.77
CA ALA A 404 -0.45 -4.88 -14.18
C ALA A 404 -1.72 -4.17 -14.66
N LYS A 405 -1.67 -3.43 -15.78
CA LYS A 405 -2.87 -2.99 -16.52
C LYS A 405 -3.67 -4.19 -17.01
N ILE A 406 -2.97 -5.23 -17.48
CA ILE A 406 -3.56 -6.51 -17.87
C ILE A 406 -2.49 -7.61 -17.87
N TRP A 407 -2.91 -8.83 -17.57
CA TRP A 407 -2.07 -10.02 -17.62
C TRP A 407 -2.33 -10.81 -18.88
N GLY A 408 -1.28 -11.36 -19.48
CA GLY A 408 -1.35 -12.24 -20.65
C GLY A 408 -0.90 -13.65 -20.33
N LEU A 409 -1.72 -14.65 -20.64
CA LEU A 409 -1.34 -16.06 -20.58
C LEU A 409 -0.48 -16.41 -21.78
N LEU A 410 0.76 -16.84 -21.53
CA LEU A 410 1.65 -17.37 -22.55
C LEU A 410 1.08 -18.68 -23.11
N LYS A 411 1.22 -18.93 -24.43
CA LYS A 411 0.86 -20.22 -25.06
C LYS A 411 1.48 -21.43 -24.33
N SER A 412 2.68 -21.28 -23.78
CA SER A 412 3.35 -22.33 -23.01
C SER A 412 2.67 -22.70 -21.68
N GLY A 413 1.76 -21.86 -21.19
CA GLY A 413 0.95 -22.10 -19.99
C GLY A 413 -0.49 -22.49 -20.30
N GLU A 414 -0.84 -22.80 -21.55
CA GLU A 414 -2.22 -23.12 -21.94
C GLU A 414 -2.84 -24.25 -21.13
N LYS A 415 -2.06 -25.31 -20.89
CA LYS A 415 -2.53 -26.52 -20.21
C LYS A 415 -2.88 -26.26 -18.74
N ASP A 416 -1.98 -25.63 -18.01
CA ASP A 416 -2.06 -25.49 -16.55
C ASP A 416 -2.50 -24.08 -16.12
N ARG A 417 -2.69 -23.17 -17.08
CA ARG A 417 -3.08 -21.76 -16.86
C ARG A 417 -2.13 -21.02 -15.93
N ASP A 418 -0.84 -21.37 -15.92
CA ASP A 418 0.11 -21.01 -14.87
C ASP A 418 1.31 -20.16 -15.36
N ARG A 419 1.22 -19.58 -16.55
CA ARG A 419 2.30 -18.75 -17.12
C ARG A 419 1.80 -17.40 -17.61
N TRP A 420 1.53 -16.53 -16.66
CA TRP A 420 1.06 -15.17 -16.90
C TRP A 420 2.19 -14.16 -16.82
N ILE A 421 2.14 -13.16 -17.69
CA ILE A 421 3.08 -12.02 -17.71
C ILE A 421 2.30 -10.71 -17.73
N SER A 422 2.90 -9.64 -17.21
CA SER A 422 2.34 -8.29 -17.40
C SER A 422 2.47 -7.89 -18.87
N LEU A 423 1.41 -7.32 -19.43
CA LEU A 423 1.41 -6.73 -20.77
C LEU A 423 1.47 -5.20 -20.74
N ASP A 424 1.97 -4.63 -19.64
CA ASP A 424 2.21 -3.18 -19.56
C ASP A 424 3.21 -2.73 -20.64
N GLU A 425 2.97 -1.54 -21.19
CA GLU A 425 3.79 -0.93 -22.25
C GLU A 425 5.26 -0.72 -21.83
N ASP A 426 5.52 -0.61 -20.53
CA ASP A 426 6.87 -0.53 -19.96
C ASP A 426 7.68 -1.81 -20.16
N TYR A 427 7.01 -2.96 -20.38
CA TYR A 427 7.65 -4.26 -20.53
C TYR A 427 7.65 -4.78 -21.97
N GLY A 428 6.87 -4.17 -22.85
CA GLY A 428 6.74 -4.64 -24.23
C GLY A 428 5.57 -4.04 -25.00
N ASN A 429 5.37 -4.55 -26.22
CA ASN A 429 4.33 -4.07 -27.12
C ASN A 429 3.66 -5.24 -27.87
N ARG A 430 2.35 -5.11 -28.10
CA ARG A 430 1.62 -6.01 -29.01
C ARG A 430 2.11 -5.81 -30.45
N LEU A 431 2.28 -6.91 -31.19
CA LEU A 431 2.68 -6.91 -32.61
C LEU A 431 1.47 -7.14 -33.52
#